data_AF-A0A6B3GZK9-F1
#
_entry.id   AF-A0A6B3GZK9-F1
#
_cell.length_a   1.000
_cell.length_b   1.000
_cell.length_c   1.000
_cell.angle_alpha   90.00
_cell.angle_beta   90.00
_cell.angle_gamma   90.00
#
_symmetry.space_group_name_H-M   'P 1'
#
loop_
_entity.id
_entity.type
_entity.pdbx_description
1 polymer ?
#
loop_
_entity_poly.entity_id
_entity_poly.type
_entity_poly.pdbx_seq_one_letter_code
_entity_poly.pdbx_strand_id
1 'polypeptide(L)'
;TGTAFVIYTLLGIWLGARSAWRNGSAGDRTNTAFALTLYSVPSFWLGLLLIITLSVGIGPIPGLFPTGGMESGSTTGFDRVLDIAHHMVLPVITLVAVEYARTLLVMRSSLLDEMGSD
;
A
#
# COMPACT_ATOMS: atom_id res chain seq x y z
N THR A 1 0.50 6.49 -11.07
CA THR A 1 0.32 7.40 -9.92
C THR A 1 -1.14 7.62 -9.55
N GLY A 2 -2.04 7.96 -10.49
CA GLY A 2 -3.46 8.20 -10.16
C GLY A 2 -4.20 7.02 -9.52
N THR A 3 -3.97 5.79 -9.97
CA THR A 3 -4.59 4.58 -9.38
C THR A 3 -4.16 4.36 -7.94
N ALA A 4 -2.85 4.40 -7.67
CA ALA A 4 -2.30 4.30 -6.33
C ALA A 4 -2.84 5.40 -5.41
N PHE A 5 -2.94 6.64 -5.91
CA PHE A 5 -3.52 7.77 -5.18
C PHE A 5 -4.92 7.47 -4.66
N VAL A 6 -5.81 7.03 -5.55
CA VAL A 6 -7.19 6.69 -5.18
C VAL A 6 -7.21 5.56 -4.16
N ILE A 7 -6.42 4.51 -4.37
CA ILE A 7 -6.41 3.33 -3.50
C ILE A 7 -5.91 3.70 -2.09
N TYR A 8 -4.75 4.34 -1.97
CA TYR A 8 -4.19 4.64 -0.66
C TYR A 8 -5.02 5.67 0.10
N THR A 9 -5.64 6.62 -0.61
CA THR A 9 -6.47 7.65 0.01
C THR A 9 -7.72 7.03 0.60
N LEU A 10 -8.44 6.22 -0.20
CA LEU A 10 -9.66 5.56 0.26
C LEU A 10 -9.38 4.60 1.41
N LEU A 11 -8.34 3.76 1.29
CA LEU A 11 -7.96 2.83 2.35
C LEU A 11 -7.51 3.58 3.61
N GLY A 12 -6.67 4.60 3.46
CA GLY A 12 -6.09 5.37 4.57
C GLY A 12 -7.16 6.10 5.36
N ILE A 13 -8.09 6.77 4.68
CA ILE A 13 -9.22 7.45 5.31
C ILE A 13 -10.13 6.44 6.00
N TRP A 14 -10.53 5.37 5.32
CA TRP A 14 -11.48 4.39 5.88
C TRP A 14 -10.91 3.68 7.11
N LEU A 15 -9.67 3.19 7.02
CA LEU A 15 -9.00 2.50 8.13
C LEU A 15 -8.60 3.46 9.25
N GLY A 16 -8.15 4.68 8.93
CA GLY A 16 -7.86 5.72 9.91
C GLY A 16 -9.09 6.16 10.71
N ALA A 17 -10.21 6.36 10.02
CA ALA A 17 -11.49 6.67 10.66
C ALA A 17 -11.97 5.55 11.57
N ARG A 18 -11.91 4.30 11.09
CA ARG A 18 -12.28 3.14 11.89
C ARG A 18 -11.39 2.96 13.12
N SER A 19 -10.08 3.20 12.97
CA SER A 19 -9.12 3.19 14.08
C SER A 19 -9.44 4.25 15.14
N ALA A 20 -9.74 5.48 14.73
CA ALA A 20 -10.12 6.56 15.65
C ALA A 20 -11.44 6.29 16.39
N TRP A 21 -12.48 5.85 15.68
CA TRP A 21 -13.78 5.53 16.29
C TRP A 21 -13.73 4.39 17.31
N ARG A 22 -12.79 3.43 17.14
CA ARG A 22 -12.57 2.34 18.10
C ARG A 22 -11.20 2.48 18.75
N ASN A 23 -10.87 3.70 19.19
CA ASN A 23 -9.59 4.03 19.81
C ASN A 23 -9.25 3.04 20.94
N GLY A 24 -8.04 2.50 20.91
CA GLY A 24 -7.55 1.57 21.94
C GLY A 24 -8.02 0.11 21.78
N SER A 25 -8.89 -0.19 20.81
CA SER A 25 -9.26 -1.58 20.47
C SER A 25 -8.08 -2.36 19.87
N ALA A 26 -8.15 -3.70 19.89
CA ALA A 26 -7.10 -4.54 19.30
C ALA A 26 -6.87 -4.22 17.81
N GLY A 27 -7.96 -3.98 17.05
CA GLY A 27 -7.88 -3.62 15.63
C GLY A 27 -7.21 -2.27 15.39
N ASP A 28 -7.49 -1.27 16.23
CA ASP A 28 -6.82 0.03 16.17
C ASP A 28 -5.31 -0.11 16.44
N ARG A 29 -4.93 -0.85 17.48
CA ARG A 29 -3.51 -1.09 17.82
C ARG A 29 -2.76 -1.80 16.70
N THR A 30 -3.35 -2.86 16.12
CA THR A 30 -2.69 -3.60 15.02
C THR A 30 -2.53 -2.74 13.78
N ASN A 31 -3.56 -1.99 13.41
CA ASN A 31 -3.55 -1.18 12.21
C ASN A 31 -2.60 0.02 12.33
N THR A 32 -2.60 0.68 13.50
CA THR A 32 -1.68 1.78 13.81
C THR A 32 -0.23 1.28 13.92
N ALA A 33 0.02 0.13 14.56
CA ALA A 33 1.37 -0.45 14.63
C ALA A 33 1.92 -0.83 13.26
N PHE A 34 1.06 -1.40 12.39
CA PHE A 34 1.42 -1.72 11.02
C PHE A 34 1.73 -0.45 10.21
N ALA A 35 0.88 0.57 10.30
CA ALA A 35 1.10 1.85 9.65
C ALA A 35 2.39 2.53 10.13
N LEU A 36 2.65 2.54 11.44
CA LEU A 36 3.89 3.09 12.01
C LEU A 36 5.13 2.34 11.52
N THR A 37 5.05 1.01 11.41
CA THR A 37 6.13 0.18 10.88
C THR A 37 6.42 0.54 9.43
N LEU A 38 5.39 0.58 8.57
CA LEU A 38 5.51 0.99 7.17
C LEU A 38 6.06 2.41 7.03
N TYR A 39 5.58 3.34 7.86
CA TYR A 39 6.01 4.74 7.85
C TYR A 39 7.47 4.92 8.26
N SER A 40 7.97 4.05 9.15
CA SER A 40 9.37 4.11 9.63
C SER A 40 10.37 3.54 8.64
N VAL A 41 9.92 2.72 7.68
CA VAL A 41 10.79 2.13 6.65
C VAL A 41 11.00 3.16 5.53
N PRO A 42 12.26 3.43 5.12
CA PRO A 42 12.50 4.29 3.95
C PRO A 42 11.84 3.71 2.70
N SER A 43 11.12 4.55 1.94
CA SER A 43 10.34 4.12 0.77
C SER A 43 11.16 3.35 -0.26
N PHE A 44 12.39 3.77 -0.50
CA PHE A 44 13.34 3.06 -1.36
C PHE A 44 13.62 1.64 -0.87
N TRP A 45 13.86 1.48 0.43
CA TRP A 45 14.12 0.18 1.07
C TRP A 45 12.90 -0.73 0.98
N LEU A 46 11.70 -0.18 1.25
CA LEU A 46 10.46 -0.94 1.11
C LEU A 46 10.24 -1.40 -0.34
N GLY A 47 10.53 -0.53 -1.32
CA GLY A 47 10.49 -0.85 -2.74
C GLY A 47 11.43 -2.02 -3.09
N LEU A 48 12.67 -1.98 -2.62
CA LEU A 48 13.63 -3.07 -2.83
C LEU A 48 13.16 -4.38 -2.20
N LEU A 49 12.65 -4.35 -0.96
CA LEU A 49 12.13 -5.55 -0.30
C LEU A 49 10.97 -6.16 -1.08
N LEU A 50 10.05 -5.34 -1.58
CA LEU A 50 8.92 -5.80 -2.39
C LEU A 50 9.39 -6.40 -3.73
N ILE A 51 10.39 -5.80 -4.38
CA ILE A 51 10.99 -6.38 -5.60
C ILE A 51 11.62 -7.75 -5.29
N ILE A 52 12.45 -7.86 -4.26
CA ILE A 52 13.14 -9.12 -3.96
C ILE A 52 12.13 -10.21 -3.59
N THR A 53 11.12 -9.88 -2.77
CA THR A 53 10.14 -10.86 -2.28
C THR A 53 9.10 -11.25 -3.33
N LEU A 54 8.52 -10.29 -4.05
CA LEU A 54 7.38 -10.52 -4.94
C LEU A 54 7.77 -10.66 -6.40
N SER A 55 8.94 -10.15 -6.79
CA SER A 55 9.40 -10.17 -8.19
C SER A 55 10.51 -11.17 -8.43
N VAL A 56 11.58 -11.14 -7.62
CA VAL A 56 12.68 -12.12 -7.73
C VAL A 56 12.29 -13.45 -7.08
N GLY A 57 11.51 -13.40 -6.01
CA GLY A 57 11.17 -14.55 -5.19
C GLY A 57 12.26 -14.86 -4.15
N ILE A 58 11.83 -15.38 -2.99
CA ILE A 58 12.74 -15.81 -1.92
C ILE A 58 12.33 -17.21 -1.45
N GLY A 59 13.25 -18.17 -1.55
CA GLY A 59 13.05 -19.53 -1.05
C GLY A 59 11.85 -20.24 -1.71
N PRO A 60 10.82 -20.66 -0.96
CA PRO A 60 9.63 -21.32 -1.51
C PRO A 60 8.66 -20.37 -2.22
N ILE A 61 8.87 -19.05 -2.16
CA ILE A 61 8.02 -18.04 -2.79
C ILE A 61 8.57 -17.78 -4.21
N PRO A 62 7.89 -18.24 -5.28
CA PRO A 62 8.30 -17.91 -6.64
C PRO A 62 8.09 -16.41 -6.92
N GLY A 63 8.95 -15.84 -7.75
CA GLY A 63 8.74 -14.50 -8.30
C GLY A 63 7.45 -14.46 -9.11
N LEU A 64 6.47 -13.67 -8.66
CA LEU A 64 5.13 -13.60 -9.26
C LEU A 64 5.02 -12.43 -10.24
N PHE A 65 5.67 -11.31 -9.94
CA PHE A 65 5.49 -10.06 -10.68
C PHE A 65 6.75 -9.67 -11.47
N PRO A 66 6.62 -8.93 -12.58
CA PRO A 66 7.76 -8.47 -13.36
C PRO A 66 8.56 -7.38 -12.62
N THR A 67 9.89 -7.41 -12.77
CA THR A 67 10.83 -6.47 -12.14
C THR A 67 10.91 -5.13 -12.86
N GLY A 68 10.49 -5.08 -14.14
CA GLY A 68 10.57 -3.90 -14.99
C GLY A 68 9.96 -4.13 -16.37
N GLY A 69 9.80 -3.04 -17.13
CA GLY A 69 9.07 -3.03 -18.39
C GLY A 69 7.59 -2.66 -18.22
N MET A 70 6.95 -2.16 -19.28
CA MET A 70 5.52 -1.85 -19.27
C MET A 70 4.67 -3.01 -19.82
N GLU A 71 5.29 -3.87 -20.65
CA GLU A 71 4.68 -5.02 -21.32
C GLU A 71 5.75 -6.10 -21.57
N SER A 72 5.35 -7.37 -21.59
CA SER A 72 6.21 -8.53 -21.83
C SER A 72 6.40 -8.90 -23.32
N GLY A 73 5.71 -8.20 -24.23
CA GLY A 73 5.82 -8.41 -25.68
C GLY A 73 4.69 -7.75 -26.48
N SER A 74 4.60 -8.04 -27.78
CA SER A 74 3.56 -7.51 -28.70
C SER A 74 2.19 -8.18 -28.51
N THR A 75 1.68 -8.20 -27.29
CA THR A 75 0.33 -8.65 -26.96
C THR A 75 -0.68 -7.65 -27.54
N THR A 76 -1.71 -8.13 -28.23
CA THR A 76 -2.75 -7.26 -28.83
C THR A 76 -4.10 -7.55 -28.18
N GLY A 77 -4.96 -6.53 -28.09
CA GLY A 77 -6.31 -6.69 -27.51
C GLY A 77 -6.33 -6.82 -25.99
N PHE A 78 -7.19 -7.71 -25.47
CA PHE A 78 -7.44 -7.88 -24.03
C PHE A 78 -6.21 -8.40 -23.26
N ASP A 79 -5.40 -9.24 -23.89
CA ASP A 79 -4.19 -9.82 -23.28
C ASP A 79 -3.16 -8.73 -22.95
N ARG A 80 -3.11 -7.65 -23.75
CA ARG A 80 -2.28 -6.47 -23.48
C ARG A 80 -2.72 -5.76 -22.21
N VAL A 81 -4.03 -5.63 -21.98
CA VAL A 81 -4.57 -4.97 -20.79
C VAL A 81 -4.21 -5.77 -19.54
N LEU A 82 -4.32 -7.09 -19.61
CA LEU A 82 -3.95 -7.97 -18.50
C LEU A 82 -2.45 -7.94 -18.22
N ASP A 83 -1.62 -7.92 -19.26
CA ASP A 83 -0.16 -7.81 -19.15
C ASP A 83 0.25 -6.49 -18.50
N ILE A 84 -0.28 -5.35 -18.97
CA ILE A 84 -0.03 -4.04 -18.34
C ILE A 84 -0.51 -4.04 -16.89
N ALA A 85 -1.70 -4.59 -16.62
CA ALA A 85 -2.23 -4.67 -15.25
C ALA A 85 -1.27 -5.44 -14.33
N HIS A 86 -0.72 -6.55 -14.80
CA HIS A 86 0.27 -7.36 -14.07
C HIS A 86 1.57 -6.59 -13.80
N HIS A 87 2.06 -5.82 -14.78
CA HIS A 87 3.24 -4.96 -14.62
C HIS A 87 3.01 -3.78 -13.66
N MET A 88 1.77 -3.31 -13.53
CA MET A 88 1.43 -2.21 -12.63
C MET A 88 1.21 -2.63 -11.18
N VAL A 89 0.99 -3.91 -10.88
CA VAL A 89 0.67 -4.36 -9.51
C VAL A 89 1.77 -3.97 -8.54
N LEU A 90 3.02 -4.29 -8.84
CA LEU A 90 4.13 -4.05 -7.93
C LEU A 90 4.42 -2.55 -7.72
N PRO A 91 4.46 -1.70 -8.77
CA PRO A 91 4.51 -0.24 -8.62
C PRO A 91 3.33 0.38 -7.86
N VAL A 92 2.12 -0.16 -8.02
CA VAL A 92 0.94 0.35 -7.29
C VAL A 92 1.00 -0.04 -5.82
N ILE A 93 1.34 -1.30 -5.50
CA ILE A 93 1.48 -1.77 -4.12
C ILE A 93 2.56 -1.00 -3.38
N THR A 94 3.71 -0.74 -3.99
CA THR A 94 4.79 0.02 -3.36
C THR A 94 4.33 1.43 -2.99
N LEU A 95 3.70 2.15 -3.91
CA LEU A 95 3.16 3.48 -3.66
C LEU A 95 2.05 3.47 -2.61
N VAL A 96 1.13 2.50 -2.68
CA VAL A 96 0.04 2.37 -1.73
C VAL A 96 0.58 2.11 -0.33
N ALA A 97 1.53 1.19 -0.16
CA ALA A 97 2.08 0.83 1.15
C ALA A 97 2.75 2.03 1.86
N VAL A 98 3.45 2.89 1.11
CA VAL A 98 4.11 4.08 1.68
C VAL A 98 3.09 5.17 2.04
N GLU A 99 2.20 5.53 1.12
CA GLU A 99 1.33 6.70 1.30
C GLU A 99 0.08 6.40 2.16
N TYR A 100 -0.37 5.15 2.17
CA TYR A 100 -1.45 4.70 3.05
C TYR A 100 -1.12 4.95 4.51
N ALA A 101 0.10 4.58 4.94
CA ALA A 101 0.52 4.68 6.34
C ALA A 101 0.44 6.13 6.84
N ARG A 102 0.95 7.07 6.02
CA ARG A 102 0.86 8.51 6.30
C ARG A 102 -0.60 8.97 6.39
N THR A 103 -1.42 8.61 5.40
CA THR A 103 -2.82 9.03 5.32
C THR A 103 -3.64 8.53 6.52
N LEU A 104 -3.46 7.27 6.90
CA LEU A 104 -4.11 6.68 8.06
C LEU A 104 -3.77 7.42 9.36
N LEU A 105 -2.48 7.67 9.60
CA LEU A 105 -2.02 8.29 10.85
C LEU A 105 -2.56 9.72 10.97
N VAL A 106 -2.56 10.48 9.88
CA VAL A 106 -3.12 11.84 9.82
C VAL A 106 -4.63 11.82 10.09
N MET A 107 -5.39 10.95 9.40
CA MET A 107 -6.84 10.86 9.59
C MET A 107 -7.19 10.45 11.03
N ARG A 108 -6.45 9.48 11.58
CA ARG A 108 -6.65 9.00 12.94
C ARG A 108 -6.41 10.11 13.97
N SER A 109 -5.30 10.85 13.85
CA SER A 109 -5.01 11.98 14.74
C SER A 109 -6.10 13.03 14.66
N SER A 110 -6.45 13.46 13.45
CA SER A 110 -7.42 14.53 13.22
C SER A 110 -8.80 14.20 13.83
N LEU A 111 -9.27 12.96 13.70
CA LEU A 111 -10.53 12.54 14.29
C LEU A 111 -10.49 12.41 15.82
N LEU A 112 -9.36 11.97 16.38
CA LEU A 112 -9.21 11.91 17.84
C LEU A 112 -9.16 13.32 18.45
N ASP A 113 -8.48 14.25 17.77
CA ASP A 113 -8.41 15.65 18.18
C ASP A 113 -9.81 16.28 18.15
N GLU A 114 -10.58 16.03 17.08
CA GLU A 114 -11.98 16.51 16.97
C GLU A 114 -12.89 15.89 18.04
N MET A 115 -12.85 14.57 18.22
CA MET A 115 -13.66 13.87 19.22
C MET A 115 -13.32 14.26 20.67
N GLY A 116 -12.10 14.72 20.92
CA GLY A 116 -11.64 15.18 22.23
C GLY A 116 -11.81 16.69 22.45
N SER A 117 -12.28 17.43 21.44
CA SER A 117 -12.53 18.88 21.50
C SER A 117 -13.94 19.24 22.02
N ASP A 118 -14.76 18.23 22.35
CA ASP A 118 -16.05 18.35 23.06
C ASP A 118 -15.90 18.12 24.57
#